data_AF-A0A814MXZ5-F1
#
_entry.id   AF-A0A814MXZ5-F1
#
_cell.length_a   1.000
_cell.length_b   1.000
_cell.length_c   1.000
_cell.angle_alpha   90.00
_cell.angle_beta   90.00
_cell.angle_gamma   90.00
#
_symmetry.space_group_name_H-M   'P 1'
#
loop_
_entity.id
_entity.type
_entity.pdbx_description
1 polymer ?
#
loop_
_entity_poly.entity_id
_entity_poly.type
_entity_poly.pdbx_seq_one_letter_code
_entity_poly.pdbx_strand_id
1 'polypeptide(L)'
;MSSNTTSSASGHEEKAYPVFPWFGIDIGGTLVKLVYFEPLDLTADEIRSEGEILMNIRRYLTSNRAYGEDGVRDDELELSNIELGGRRGTLHFIRFPTSKMMNFIDMCVMRNLHTLTFQIFATGGGAYKFEKDIVDVKFFF
;
A
#
# COMPACT_ATOMS: atom_id res chain seq x y z
N MET A 1 -40.30 3.93 -43.18
CA MET A 1 -39.89 2.52 -43.06
C MET A 1 -38.90 2.46 -41.91
N SER A 2 -39.37 2.00 -40.76
CA SER A 2 -38.55 1.70 -39.60
C SER A 2 -37.73 0.45 -39.90
N SER A 3 -36.43 0.47 -39.59
CA SER A 3 -35.66 -0.74 -39.36
C SER A 3 -34.84 -0.53 -38.09
N ASN A 4 -35.22 -1.29 -37.09
CA ASN A 4 -34.67 -1.32 -35.75
C ASN A 4 -33.74 -2.53 -35.62
N THR A 5 -32.71 -2.40 -34.77
CA THR A 5 -32.01 -3.46 -34.00
C THR A 5 -31.21 -4.51 -34.80
N THR A 6 -30.06 -5.06 -34.38
CA THR A 6 -29.38 -5.28 -33.09
C THR A 6 -27.92 -5.64 -33.40
N SER A 7 -26.94 -5.14 -32.64
CA SER A 7 -25.81 -5.98 -32.21
C SER A 7 -25.35 -5.53 -30.84
N SER A 8 -25.77 -6.32 -29.86
CA SER A 8 -25.26 -6.39 -28.50
C SER A 8 -23.76 -6.73 -28.52
N ALA A 9 -22.94 -5.85 -27.97
CA ALA A 9 -21.67 -6.25 -27.39
C ALA A 9 -21.58 -5.56 -26.03
N SER A 10 -21.68 -6.39 -24.99
CA SER A 10 -21.42 -6.06 -23.60
C SER A 10 -20.04 -5.41 -23.47
N GLY A 11 -20.01 -4.08 -23.39
CA GLY A 11 -18.82 -3.35 -22.95
C GLY A 11 -18.65 -3.66 -21.46
N HIS A 12 -17.75 -4.59 -21.14
CA HIS A 12 -17.20 -4.66 -19.79
C HIS A 12 -16.53 -3.31 -19.53
N GLU A 13 -17.12 -2.49 -18.64
CA GLU A 13 -16.39 -1.38 -18.06
C GLU A 13 -15.11 -1.96 -17.46
N GLU A 14 -13.96 -1.56 -18.02
CA GLU A 14 -12.68 -1.73 -17.36
C GLU A 14 -12.80 -1.04 -16.01
N LYS A 15 -13.02 -1.82 -14.95
CA LYS A 15 -12.93 -1.30 -13.58
C LYS A 15 -11.49 -0.85 -13.41
N ALA A 16 -11.28 0.46 -13.48
CA ALA A 16 -10.04 1.08 -13.07
C ALA A 16 -9.88 0.82 -11.57
N TYR A 17 -9.20 -0.26 -11.22
CA TYR A 17 -8.84 -0.55 -9.84
C TYR A 17 -7.84 0.53 -9.40
N PRO A 18 -7.96 1.07 -8.17
CA PRO A 18 -7.01 2.05 -7.69
C PRO A 18 -5.59 1.51 -7.80
N VAL A 19 -4.72 2.30 -8.42
CA VAL A 19 -3.31 1.95 -8.70
C VAL A 19 -2.65 1.61 -7.37
N PHE A 20 -1.98 0.46 -7.34
CA PHE A 20 -1.25 -0.02 -6.17
C PHE A 20 -0.16 0.98 -5.76
N PRO A 21 0.25 0.98 -4.49
CA PRO A 21 -0.05 0.00 -3.44
C PRO A 21 -1.05 0.47 -2.37
N TRP A 22 -1.83 -0.46 -1.80
CA TRP A 22 -2.83 -0.12 -0.76
C TRP A 22 -2.22 -0.20 0.64
N PHE A 23 -2.06 0.97 1.22
CA PHE A 23 -1.54 1.16 2.57
C PHE A 23 -2.53 1.92 3.45
N GLY A 24 -2.57 1.53 4.72
CA GLY A 24 -3.18 2.32 5.78
C GLY A 24 -2.22 2.45 6.94
N ILE A 25 -2.13 3.63 7.54
CA ILE A 25 -1.25 3.88 8.68
C ILE A 25 -2.02 4.55 9.83
N ASP A 26 -1.90 4.02 11.05
CA ASP A 26 -2.34 4.66 12.29
C ASP A 26 -1.12 5.11 13.08
N ILE A 27 -0.92 6.42 13.19
CA ILE A 27 0.19 7.02 13.92
C ILE A 27 -0.29 7.44 15.31
N GLY A 28 -0.20 6.50 16.26
CA GLY A 28 -0.55 6.72 17.66
C GLY A 28 0.52 7.49 18.44
N GLY A 29 0.28 7.76 19.72
CA GLY A 29 1.25 8.44 20.59
C GLY A 29 2.51 7.63 20.89
N THR A 30 2.37 6.30 20.97
CA THR A 30 3.48 5.39 21.31
C THR A 30 3.83 4.44 20.17
N LEU A 31 2.83 3.99 19.43
CA LEU A 31 2.96 2.95 18.42
C LEU A 31 2.32 3.39 17.11
N VAL A 32 3.06 3.20 16.02
CA VAL A 32 2.57 3.26 14.65
C VAL A 32 2.14 1.86 14.23
N LYS A 33 1.00 1.75 13.55
CA LYS A 33 0.55 0.53 12.89
C LYS A 33 0.44 0.80 11.40
N LEU A 34 1.01 -0.09 10.61
CA LEU A 34 0.98 -0.09 9.16
C LEU A 34 0.27 -1.36 8.71
N VAL A 35 -0.71 -1.17 7.85
CA VAL A 35 -1.40 -2.26 7.15
C VAL A 35 -1.01 -2.19 5.69
N TYR A 36 -0.61 -3.35 5.15
CA TYR A 36 -0.19 -3.50 3.75
C TYR A 36 -0.96 -4.63 3.10
N PHE A 37 -1.59 -4.34 1.96
CA PHE A 37 -2.20 -5.37 1.12
C PHE A 37 -1.22 -5.81 0.01
N GLU A 38 -0.83 -7.07 0.05
CA GLU A 38 -0.01 -7.73 -0.97
C GLU A 38 -0.91 -8.45 -1.99
N PRO A 39 -1.04 -7.95 -3.23
CA PRO A 39 -1.82 -8.63 -4.26
C PRO A 39 -1.16 -9.95 -4.69
N LEU A 40 -1.97 -11.00 -4.81
CA LEU A 40 -1.55 -12.34 -5.28
C LEU A 40 -2.00 -12.63 -6.72
N ASP A 41 -2.66 -11.67 -7.36
CA ASP A 41 -3.33 -11.79 -8.65
C ASP A 41 -2.83 -10.75 -9.67
N LEU A 42 -1.57 -10.32 -9.54
CA LEU A 42 -0.95 -9.37 -10.48
C LEU A 42 -0.93 -9.92 -11.91
N THR A 43 -1.34 -9.09 -12.86
CA THR A 43 -1.28 -9.40 -14.29
C THR A 43 0.14 -9.28 -14.84
N ALA A 44 0.42 -9.88 -16.00
CA ALA A 44 1.74 -9.79 -16.63
C ALA A 44 2.16 -8.33 -16.96
N ASP A 45 1.19 -7.47 -17.20
CA ASP A 45 1.42 -6.06 -17.51
C ASP A 45 1.77 -5.28 -16.25
N GLU A 46 1.04 -5.50 -15.14
CA GLU A 46 1.36 -4.94 -13.82
C GLU A 46 2.74 -5.40 -13.32
N ILE A 47 3.08 -6.67 -13.53
CA ILE A 47 4.42 -7.19 -13.18
C ILE A 47 5.51 -6.47 -13.99
N ARG A 48 5.25 -6.15 -15.25
CA ARG A 48 6.21 -5.46 -16.10
C ARG A 48 6.33 -3.97 -15.77
N SER A 49 5.24 -3.30 -15.41
CA SER A 49 5.25 -1.87 -15.08
C SER A 49 5.73 -1.58 -13.66
N GLU A 50 5.31 -2.40 -12.70
CA GLU A 50 5.43 -2.10 -11.25
C GLU A 50 6.13 -3.22 -10.47
N GLY A 51 6.42 -4.37 -11.09
CA GLY A 51 6.90 -5.56 -10.40
C GLY A 51 8.22 -5.37 -9.64
N GLU A 52 9.15 -4.55 -10.14
CA GLU A 52 10.40 -4.27 -9.43
C GLU A 52 10.15 -3.52 -8.11
N ILE A 53 9.26 -2.52 -8.13
CA ILE A 53 8.96 -1.71 -6.95
C ILE A 53 8.09 -2.49 -5.96
N LEU A 54 7.09 -3.22 -6.45
CA LEU A 54 6.28 -4.13 -5.63
C LEU A 54 7.14 -5.21 -4.97
N MET A 55 8.12 -5.75 -5.68
CA MET A 55 9.06 -6.71 -5.11
C MET A 55 9.97 -6.07 -4.06
N ASN A 56 10.38 -4.82 -4.24
CA ASN A 56 11.17 -4.08 -3.25
C ASN A 56 10.36 -3.77 -1.98
N ILE A 57 9.10 -3.33 -2.13
CA ILE A 57 8.15 -3.14 -1.01
C ILE A 57 7.94 -4.45 -0.27
N ARG A 58 7.57 -5.51 -0.99
CA ARG A 58 7.30 -6.82 -0.41
C ARG A 58 8.51 -7.30 0.35
N ARG A 59 9.69 -7.30 -0.27
CA ARG A 59 10.94 -7.71 0.37
C ARG A 59 11.21 -6.88 1.62
N TYR A 60 10.95 -5.58 1.58
CA TYR A 60 11.13 -4.73 2.75
C TYR A 60 10.15 -5.12 3.86
N LEU A 61 8.85 -4.94 3.64
CA LEU A 61 7.80 -5.13 4.65
C LEU A 61 7.73 -6.55 5.22
N THR A 62 8.06 -7.55 4.41
CA THR A 62 8.07 -8.96 4.84
C THR A 62 9.44 -9.44 5.33
N SER A 63 10.52 -8.67 5.11
CA SER A 63 11.79 -8.96 5.79
C SER A 63 11.73 -8.49 7.24
N ASN A 64 12.03 -9.40 8.17
CA ASN A 64 12.10 -9.13 9.62
C ASN A 64 13.17 -8.09 10.04
N ARG A 65 13.73 -7.31 9.11
CA ARG A 65 14.75 -6.27 9.32
C ARG A 65 14.35 -4.90 8.78
N ALA A 66 13.18 -4.76 8.16
CA ALA A 66 12.77 -3.52 7.50
C ALA A 66 12.84 -2.30 8.44
N TYR A 67 12.39 -2.47 9.68
CA TYR A 67 12.15 -1.38 10.62
C TYR A 67 13.28 -1.17 11.63
N GLY A 68 14.47 -1.73 11.35
CA GLY A 68 15.56 -1.85 12.34
C GLY A 68 15.32 -3.00 13.31
N GLU A 69 15.90 -2.91 14.52
CA GLU A 69 15.62 -3.86 15.62
C GLU A 69 14.21 -3.67 16.23
N ASP A 70 13.53 -2.57 15.89
CA ASP A 70 12.38 -2.06 16.65
C ASP A 70 11.00 -2.30 16.02
N GLY A 71 10.91 -2.63 14.74
CA GLY A 71 9.61 -2.90 14.11
C GLY A 71 9.36 -4.37 13.88
N VAL A 72 8.11 -4.75 14.13
CA VAL A 72 7.66 -6.13 14.22
C VAL A 72 6.51 -6.33 13.24
N ARG A 73 6.64 -7.33 12.37
CA ARG A 73 5.52 -7.88 11.61
C ARG A 73 4.83 -8.90 12.51
N ASP A 74 3.54 -8.72 12.74
CA ASP A 74 2.75 -9.62 13.58
C ASP A 74 2.18 -10.72 12.67
N ASP A 75 3.03 -11.68 12.30
CA ASP A 75 2.74 -12.76 11.33
C ASP A 75 1.48 -13.56 11.67
N GLU A 76 1.22 -13.78 12.96
CA GLU A 76 0.03 -14.49 13.41
C GLU A 76 -1.29 -13.77 13.10
N LEU A 77 -1.25 -12.47 12.77
CA LEU A 77 -2.41 -11.65 12.43
C LEU A 77 -2.63 -11.56 10.93
N GLU A 78 -1.76 -12.15 10.11
CA GLU A 78 -1.88 -12.10 8.65
C GLU A 78 -3.23 -12.65 8.18
N LEU A 79 -3.90 -11.89 7.30
CA LEU A 79 -5.12 -12.35 6.64
C LEU A 79 -4.79 -12.75 5.21
N SER A 80 -4.47 -14.03 5.01
CA SER A 80 -4.08 -14.57 3.71
C SER A 80 -5.30 -14.88 2.84
N ASN A 81 -5.14 -14.72 1.51
CA ASN A 81 -6.14 -15.08 0.50
C ASN A 81 -7.52 -14.40 0.68
N ILE A 82 -7.52 -13.13 1.07
CA ILE A 82 -8.74 -12.31 1.17
C ILE A 82 -9.04 -11.59 -0.14
N GLU A 83 -10.30 -11.24 -0.35
CA GLU A 83 -10.72 -10.33 -1.42
C GLU A 83 -10.93 -8.93 -0.86
N LEU A 84 -10.23 -7.95 -1.41
CA LEU A 84 -10.35 -6.54 -1.04
C LEU A 84 -10.41 -5.72 -2.33
N GLY A 85 -11.42 -4.85 -2.48
CA GLY A 85 -11.54 -3.99 -3.66
C GLY A 85 -11.59 -4.73 -5.01
N GLY A 86 -12.01 -6.00 -5.03
CA GLY A 86 -12.03 -6.85 -6.23
C GLY A 86 -10.67 -7.48 -6.58
N ARG A 87 -9.69 -7.41 -5.67
CA ARG A 87 -8.38 -8.05 -5.80
C ARG A 87 -8.19 -9.10 -4.73
N ARG A 88 -7.51 -10.19 -5.07
CA ARG A 88 -7.17 -11.27 -4.14
C ARG A 88 -5.75 -11.11 -3.64
N GLY A 89 -5.57 -11.13 -2.33
CA GLY A 89 -4.26 -10.86 -1.74
C GLY A 89 -4.15 -11.26 -0.28
N THR A 90 -3.08 -10.77 0.34
CA THR A 90 -2.76 -10.98 1.74
C THR A 90 -2.68 -9.64 2.45
N LEU A 91 -3.31 -9.52 3.62
CA LEU A 91 -3.18 -8.34 4.48
C LEU A 91 -2.13 -8.58 5.57
N HIS A 92 -1.10 -7.75 5.58
CA HIS A 92 -0.02 -7.77 6.55
C HIS A 92 -0.19 -6.69 7.60
N PHE A 93 0.11 -7.03 8.86
CA PHE A 93 0.06 -6.11 10.00
C PHE A 93 1.46 -5.89 10.55
N ILE A 94 1.83 -4.62 10.67
CA ILE A 94 3.17 -4.23 11.04
C ILE A 94 3.11 -3.08 12.02
N ARG A 95 3.98 -3.09 13.02
CA ARG A 95 4.04 -2.03 14.03
C ARG A 95 5.46 -1.65 14.38
N PHE A 96 5.64 -0.38 14.74
CA PHE A 96 6.90 0.14 15.24
C PHE A 96 6.67 1.35 16.16
N PRO A 97 7.63 1.71 17.04
CA PRO A 97 7.46 2.84 17.94
C PRO A 97 7.29 4.17 17.20
N THR A 98 6.37 5.04 17.65
CA THR A 98 6.17 6.39 17.07
C THR A 98 7.44 7.23 17.08
N SER A 99 8.35 7.00 18.03
CA SER A 99 9.67 7.65 18.07
C SER A 99 10.55 7.34 16.85
N LYS A 100 10.23 6.30 16.08
CA LYS A 100 10.96 5.87 14.87
C LYS A 100 10.28 6.32 13.57
N MET A 101 9.23 7.15 13.64
CA MET A 101 8.49 7.60 12.46
C MET A 101 9.38 8.33 11.44
N MET A 102 10.31 9.18 11.89
CA MET A 102 11.23 9.87 10.97
C MET A 102 12.15 8.89 10.23
N ASN A 103 12.68 7.87 10.92
CA ASN A 103 13.49 6.84 10.28
C ASN A 103 12.70 6.08 9.19
N PHE A 104 11.40 5.87 9.43
CA PHE A 104 10.52 5.25 8.45
C PHE A 104 10.32 6.16 7.22
N ILE A 105 10.10 7.45 7.42
CA ILE A 105 9.99 8.44 6.33
C ILE A 105 11.28 8.49 5.51
N ASP A 106 12.44 8.61 6.17
CA ASP A 106 13.75 8.63 5.50
C ASP A 106 13.99 7.36 4.69
N MET A 107 13.61 6.20 5.24
CA MET A 107 13.70 4.91 4.54
C MET A 107 12.84 4.90 3.28
N CYS A 108 11.59 5.37 3.37
CA CYS A 108 10.67 5.46 2.25
C CYS A 108 11.23 6.32 1.11
N VAL A 109 11.97 7.38 1.43
CA VAL A 109 12.68 8.20 0.44
C VAL A 109 13.86 7.44 -0.14
N MET A 110 14.76 6.92 0.69
CA MET A 110 15.97 6.20 0.27
C MET A 110 15.70 4.98 -0.61
N ARG A 111 14.52 4.36 -0.47
CA ARG A 111 14.13 3.15 -1.23
C ARG A 111 13.20 3.45 -2.39
N ASN A 112 12.97 4.73 -2.71
CA ASN A 112 12.03 5.16 -3.75
C ASN A 112 10.62 4.57 -3.56
N LEU A 113 10.19 4.35 -2.32
CA LEU A 113 8.82 3.90 -2.08
C LEU A 113 7.84 5.01 -2.47
N HIS A 114 8.16 6.27 -2.16
CA HIS A 114 7.37 7.44 -2.53
C HIS A 114 7.03 7.57 -4.03
N THR A 115 7.78 6.95 -4.96
CA THR A 115 7.54 7.06 -6.40
C THR A 115 6.34 6.24 -6.90
N LEU A 116 5.76 5.39 -6.06
CA LEU A 116 4.66 4.47 -6.41
C LEU A 116 3.27 5.11 -6.33
N THR A 117 3.16 6.44 -6.40
CA THR A 117 1.87 7.16 -6.21
C THR A 117 1.19 6.71 -4.91
N PHE A 118 1.93 6.79 -3.82
CA PHE A 118 1.40 6.48 -2.50
C PHE A 118 0.42 7.58 -2.07
N GLN A 119 -0.88 7.38 -2.31
CA GLN A 119 -1.89 7.93 -1.41
C GLN A 119 -1.80 7.13 -0.12
N ILE A 120 -1.14 7.68 0.90
CA ILE A 120 -1.14 7.08 2.23
C ILE A 120 -2.34 7.61 2.98
N PHE A 121 -3.29 6.73 3.27
CA PHE A 121 -4.37 7.06 4.19
C PHE A 121 -3.84 6.92 5.63
N ALA A 122 -3.66 8.06 6.30
CA ALA A 122 -3.18 8.12 7.67
C ALA A 122 -4.27 8.52 8.67
N THR A 123 -4.24 7.91 9.85
CA THR A 123 -5.08 8.26 11.01
C THR A 123 -4.23 8.35 12.28
N GLY A 124 -4.88 8.66 13.41
CA GLY A 124 -4.24 8.91 14.70
C GLY A 124 -3.72 10.34 14.82
N GLY A 125 -3.43 10.79 16.05
CA GLY A 125 -2.94 12.15 16.29
C GLY A 125 -1.59 12.44 15.63
N GLY A 126 -0.81 11.40 15.33
CA GLY A 126 0.45 11.50 14.62
C GLY A 126 0.30 11.84 13.14
N ALA A 127 -0.84 11.55 12.50
CA ALA A 127 -1.07 11.93 11.11
C ALA A 127 -0.96 13.45 10.94
N TYR A 128 -1.58 14.21 11.85
CA TYR A 128 -1.44 15.66 11.88
C TYR A 128 -0.05 16.11 12.33
N LYS A 129 0.54 15.44 13.33
CA LYS A 129 1.85 15.80 13.88
C LYS A 129 2.99 15.72 12.85
N PHE A 130 2.98 14.70 12.00
CA PHE A 130 4.03 14.41 11.01
C PHE A 130 3.62 14.78 9.58
N GLU A 131 2.49 15.48 9.40
CA GLU A 131 1.98 15.85 8.07
C GLU A 131 3.03 16.56 7.22
N LYS A 132 3.71 17.56 7.80
CA LYS A 132 4.75 18.32 7.08
C LYS A 132 5.92 17.45 6.68
N ASP A 133 6.40 16.61 7.59
CA ASP A 133 7.51 15.69 7.33
C ASP A 133 7.18 14.73 6.18
N ILE A 134 5.91 14.31 6.06
CA ILE A 134 5.39 13.40 5.03
C ILE A 134 5.19 14.15 3.70
N VAL A 135 4.63 15.37 3.72
CA VAL A 135 4.40 16.17 2.50
C VAL A 135 5.72 16.65 1.87
N ASP A 136 6.71 17.02 2.69
CA ASP A 136 8.01 17.51 2.22
C ASP A 136 8.77 16.47 1.38
N VAL A 137 8.56 15.18 1.65
CA VAL A 137 9.11 14.08 0.86
C VAL A 137 8.19 13.60 -0.28
N LYS A 138 7.17 14.38 -0.63
CA LYS A 138 6.16 14.14 -1.69
C LYS A 138 5.29 12.90 -1.48
N PHE A 139 5.00 12.52 -0.25
CA PHE A 139 3.83 11.67 0.00
C PHE A 139 2.59 12.55 -0.06
N PHE A 140 1.64 12.21 -0.96
CA PHE A 140 0.36 12.89 -1.02
C PHE A 140 -0.64 12.14 -0.14
N PHE A 141 -1.41 12.87 0.66
CA PHE A 141 -2.60 12.37 1.36
C PHE A 141 -3.81 12.42 0.42
#